data_AF-A0A9W9ZHH1-F1
#
_entry.id   AF-A0A9W9ZHH1-F1
#
_cell.length_a   1.000
_cell.length_b   1.000
_cell.length_c   1.000
_cell.angle_alpha   90.00
_cell.angle_beta   90.00
_cell.angle_gamma   90.00
#
_symmetry.space_group_name_H-M   'P 1'
#
loop_
_entity.id
_entity.type
_entity.pdbx_description
1 polymer ?
#
loop_
_entity_poly.entity_id
_entity_poly.type
_entity_poly.pdbx_seq_one_letter_code
_entity_poly.pdbx_strand_id
1 'polypeptide(L)'
;MSVPGELGIKDGNNTQELEQHLDSNSSLPHPELQSHPKTAETQLLEMFPGETKENIECALQGNNLTEAIDILLNQESKGQSDEDVDNWMMPLAAATKIRKLDPQDALWQFITGVAQPHAPAVEMVITREKSFVNQALRKYKNLRSPVNIQFYSAGRVEPGFDAGGPTRDFFYHLMQELVTGSVNGIKLFEGEMGHLTPSFDYDLVSSCLFIMVGKMILHSILHECRGISGISPAVVNYILR
;
A
#
# COMPACT_ATOMS: atom_id res chain seq x y z
N MET A 1 -13.13 -68.39 -23.57
CA MET A 1 -12.32 -68.22 -24.79
C MET A 1 -11.77 -66.80 -24.77
N SER A 2 -10.50 -66.45 -24.86
CA SER A 2 -9.19 -67.03 -24.56
C SER A 2 -8.24 -65.82 -24.58
N VAL A 3 -7.38 -65.66 -23.58
CA VAL A 3 -6.05 -64.99 -23.72
C VAL A 3 -5.07 -66.03 -24.32
N PRO A 4 -3.79 -65.78 -24.76
CA PRO A 4 -2.78 -64.79 -24.31
C PRO A 4 -1.73 -64.29 -25.36
N GLY A 5 -0.68 -63.56 -24.89
CA GLY A 5 0.68 -63.44 -25.47
C GLY A 5 1.27 -62.01 -25.41
N GLU A 6 2.06 -61.53 -24.43
CA GLU A 6 3.47 -61.86 -24.04
C GLU A 6 4.46 -61.84 -25.24
N LEU A 7 5.63 -61.17 -25.27
CA LEU A 7 6.76 -61.04 -24.33
C LEU A 7 7.77 -59.99 -24.86
N GLY A 8 8.70 -59.46 -24.03
CA GLY A 8 9.95 -58.90 -24.56
C GLY A 8 10.82 -57.97 -23.69
N ILE A 9 11.26 -58.40 -22.50
CA ILE A 9 12.39 -57.77 -21.78
C ILE A 9 13.72 -58.22 -22.42
N LYS A 10 14.69 -57.31 -22.59
CA LYS A 10 16.11 -57.66 -22.74
C LYS A 10 16.99 -56.67 -21.96
N ASP A 11 17.63 -57.19 -20.92
CA ASP A 11 18.83 -56.65 -20.29
C ASP A 11 20.05 -56.79 -21.22
N GLY A 12 21.02 -55.89 -21.08
CA GLY A 12 22.31 -55.98 -21.76
C GLY A 12 23.30 -54.95 -21.26
N ASN A 13 24.20 -55.41 -20.38
CA ASN A 13 25.44 -54.77 -19.92
C ASN A 13 26.19 -53.99 -21.01
N ASN A 14 26.82 -52.88 -20.65
CA ASN A 14 28.24 -52.76 -20.95
C ASN A 14 29.01 -51.86 -19.96
N THR A 15 30.09 -52.47 -19.48
CA THR A 15 31.03 -52.05 -18.47
C THR A 15 32.24 -51.43 -19.16
N GLN A 16 32.84 -50.40 -18.54
CA GLN A 16 34.26 -50.00 -18.64
C GLN A 16 34.90 -49.74 -20.02
N GLU A 17 35.38 -48.52 -20.19
CA GLU A 17 36.61 -48.07 -20.91
C GLU A 17 36.40 -46.56 -21.15
N LEU A 18 37.13 -45.63 -20.53
CA LEU A 18 38.49 -45.26 -20.92
C LEU A 18 39.12 -44.43 -19.79
N GLU A 19 40.13 -44.99 -19.15
CA GLU A 19 41.12 -44.27 -18.38
C GLU A 19 42.37 -44.02 -19.27
N GLN A 20 42.93 -42.82 -19.12
CA GLN A 20 44.34 -42.46 -19.24
C GLN A 20 45.00 -42.22 -20.63
N HIS A 21 45.50 -40.98 -20.78
CA HIS A 21 46.82 -40.51 -21.27
C HIS A 21 46.64 -39.10 -21.87
N LEU A 22 47.46 -38.06 -21.66
CA LEU A 22 48.75 -37.82 -21.00
C LEU A 22 48.92 -36.28 -20.93
N ASP A 23 49.49 -35.81 -19.83
CA ASP A 23 50.35 -34.62 -19.62
C ASP A 23 50.18 -33.33 -20.43
N SER A 24 50.14 -32.18 -19.72
CA SER A 24 51.13 -31.10 -19.86
C SER A 24 50.85 -29.95 -18.89
N ASN A 25 51.84 -29.64 -18.06
CA ASN A 25 51.95 -28.41 -17.27
C ASN A 25 51.57 -27.15 -18.06
N SER A 26 50.61 -26.37 -17.56
CA SER A 26 50.71 -24.91 -17.65
C SER A 26 50.10 -24.28 -16.40
N SER A 27 51.01 -23.75 -15.60
CA SER A 27 50.78 -22.87 -14.46
C SER A 27 49.95 -21.65 -14.87
N LEU A 28 48.77 -21.51 -14.27
CA LEU A 28 48.07 -20.24 -14.11
C LEU A 28 47.87 -20.01 -12.61
N PRO A 29 48.28 -18.87 -12.05
CA PRO A 29 48.09 -18.61 -10.64
C PRO A 29 46.59 -18.45 -10.38
N HIS A 30 46.03 -19.33 -9.55
CA HIS A 30 44.77 -19.02 -8.88
C HIS A 30 45.02 -17.76 -8.04
N PRO A 31 44.23 -16.69 -8.17
CA PRO A 31 44.23 -15.65 -7.17
C PRO A 31 43.73 -16.30 -5.88
N GLU A 32 44.65 -16.49 -4.94
CA GLU A 32 44.28 -16.66 -3.54
C GLU A 32 43.33 -15.52 -3.19
N LEU A 33 42.04 -15.83 -3.00
CA LEU A 33 41.14 -14.95 -2.29
C LEU A 33 41.64 -14.93 -0.84
N GLN A 34 42.65 -14.10 -0.59
CA GLN A 34 43.00 -13.64 0.73
C GLN A 34 41.82 -12.79 1.21
N SER A 35 40.77 -13.44 1.70
CA SER A 35 39.71 -12.78 2.44
C SER A 35 40.28 -12.39 3.79
N HIS A 36 41.08 -11.33 3.81
CA HIS A 36 41.29 -10.58 5.04
C HIS A 36 39.90 -10.25 5.60
N PRO A 37 39.65 -10.47 6.90
CA PRO A 37 38.39 -10.07 7.50
C PRO A 37 38.27 -8.56 7.31
N LYS A 38 37.42 -8.14 6.35
CA LYS A 38 37.14 -6.72 6.15
C LYS A 38 36.52 -6.22 7.44
N THR A 39 37.17 -5.27 8.09
CA THR A 39 36.61 -4.53 9.23
C THR A 39 35.24 -3.99 8.85
N ALA A 40 34.31 -3.96 9.82
CA ALA A 40 32.93 -3.49 9.59
C ALA A 40 32.91 -2.08 8.95
N GLU A 41 33.84 -1.21 9.33
CA GLU A 41 34.07 0.11 8.73
C GLU A 41 34.35 0.05 7.22
N THR A 42 35.23 -0.86 6.79
CA THR A 42 35.59 -1.04 5.38
C THR A 42 34.42 -1.58 4.56
N GLN A 43 33.59 -2.45 5.16
CA GLN A 43 32.40 -2.98 4.50
C GLN A 43 31.33 -1.89 4.33
N LEU A 44 31.13 -1.04 5.34
CA LEU A 44 30.19 0.09 5.27
C LEU A 44 30.64 1.14 4.25
N LEU A 45 31.93 1.47 4.19
CA LEU A 45 32.48 2.39 3.18
C LEU A 45 32.29 1.87 1.74
N GLU A 46 32.37 0.55 1.52
CA GLU A 46 32.07 -0.05 0.21
C GLU A 46 30.57 0.00 -0.13
N MET A 47 29.70 -0.19 0.86
CA MET A 47 28.24 -0.16 0.65
C MET A 47 27.67 1.26 0.54
N PHE A 48 28.30 2.24 1.19
CA PHE A 48 27.87 3.64 1.25
C PHE A 48 28.99 4.60 0.83
N PRO A 49 29.39 4.61 -0.46
CA PRO A 49 30.56 5.37 -0.94
C PRO A 49 30.38 6.90 -0.88
N GLY A 50 29.16 7.39 -0.61
CA GLY A 50 28.85 8.81 -0.46
C GLY A 50 28.79 9.30 1.00
N GLU A 51 28.93 8.40 1.97
CA GLU A 51 28.77 8.69 3.40
C GLU A 51 30.10 9.13 4.04
N THR A 52 30.03 10.03 5.03
CA THR A 52 31.25 10.53 5.68
C THR A 52 31.80 9.50 6.66
N LYS A 53 33.13 9.50 6.84
CA LYS A 53 33.82 8.56 7.73
C LYS A 53 33.31 8.70 9.17
N GLU A 54 33.00 9.91 9.59
CA GLU A 54 32.46 10.23 10.91
C GLU A 54 31.07 9.60 11.14
N ASN A 55 30.21 9.56 10.12
CA ASN A 55 28.87 8.97 10.23
C ASN A 55 28.94 7.44 10.29
N ILE A 56 29.87 6.83 9.55
CA ILE A 56 30.16 5.40 9.60
C ILE A 56 30.71 5.00 10.98
N GLU A 57 31.64 5.78 11.53
CA GLU A 57 32.19 5.56 12.88
C GLU A 57 31.11 5.70 13.96
N CYS A 58 30.21 6.68 13.84
CA CYS A 58 29.06 6.84 14.72
C CYS A 58 28.10 5.64 14.66
N ALA A 59 27.81 5.15 13.46
CA ALA A 59 26.91 4.00 13.26
C ALA A 59 27.50 2.69 13.85
N LEU A 60 28.83 2.57 13.91
CA LEU A 60 29.54 1.43 14.47
C LEU A 60 29.71 1.46 16.00
N GLN A 61 29.21 2.50 16.69
CA GLN A 61 29.26 2.54 18.16
C GLN A 61 28.40 1.44 18.81
N GLY A 62 27.34 0.99 18.13
CA GLY A 62 26.70 -0.28 18.39
C GLY A 62 27.52 -1.37 17.71
N ASN A 63 28.14 -2.27 18.47
CA ASN A 63 29.13 -3.28 18.05
C ASN A 63 28.66 -4.32 16.99
N ASN A 64 27.63 -4.03 16.18
CA ASN A 64 27.06 -4.91 15.19
C ASN A 64 26.88 -4.19 13.84
N LEU A 65 27.46 -4.77 12.78
CA LEU A 65 27.36 -4.28 11.41
C LEU A 65 25.91 -4.12 10.95
N THR A 66 25.01 -5.03 11.33
CA THR A 66 23.59 -4.97 10.93
C THR A 66 22.88 -3.75 11.51
N GLU A 67 23.23 -3.39 12.74
CA GLU A 67 22.69 -2.21 13.41
C GLU A 67 23.24 -0.92 12.79
N ALA A 68 24.53 -0.91 12.45
CA ALA A 68 25.17 0.19 11.75
C ALA A 68 24.55 0.45 10.36
N ILE A 69 24.22 -0.61 9.61
CA ILE A 69 23.53 -0.49 8.31
C ILE A 69 22.15 0.15 8.49
N ASP A 70 21.36 -0.28 9.47
CA ASP A 70 20.03 0.29 9.72
C ASP A 70 20.09 1.76 10.16
N ILE A 71 21.13 2.13 10.94
CA ILE A 71 21.38 3.53 11.32
C ILE A 71 21.67 4.37 10.07
N LEU A 72 22.57 3.92 9.19
CA LEU A 72 22.96 4.69 7.99
C LEU A 72 21.79 4.82 7.00
N LEU A 73 21.02 3.75 6.76
CA LEU A 73 19.84 3.78 5.90
C LEU A 73 18.74 4.74 6.44
N ASN A 74 18.63 4.87 7.76
CA ASN A 74 17.70 5.81 8.39
C ASN A 74 18.26 7.24 8.52
N GLN A 75 19.56 7.46 8.31
CA GLN A 75 20.18 8.79 8.32
C GLN A 75 20.06 9.50 6.97
N GLU A 76 20.05 8.79 5.84
CA GLU A 76 19.74 9.38 4.52
C GLU A 76 18.33 10.01 4.48
N SER A 77 17.45 9.66 5.42
CA SER A 77 16.13 10.28 5.58
C SER A 77 16.12 11.57 6.42
N LYS A 78 17.26 12.01 6.97
CA LYS A 78 17.38 13.25 7.77
C LYS A 78 18.00 14.42 7.02
N GLY A 79 18.26 14.26 5.72
CA GLY A 79 18.90 15.26 4.86
C GLY A 79 17.95 16.04 3.95
N GLN A 80 16.72 16.36 4.36
CA GLN A 80 15.95 17.40 3.67
C GLN A 80 14.90 17.96 4.63
N SER A 81 14.97 19.28 4.85
CA SER A 81 14.05 20.16 5.60
C SER A 81 12.71 19.58 6.05
N ASP A 82 12.38 19.84 7.32
CA ASP A 82 11.07 19.69 8.00
C ASP A 82 9.91 20.40 7.27
N GLU A 83 9.61 19.95 6.06
CA GLU A 83 8.27 19.97 5.52
C GLU A 83 7.87 18.50 5.41
N ASP A 84 7.23 17.99 6.46
CA ASP A 84 6.37 16.82 6.37
C ASP A 84 5.30 17.16 5.31
N VAL A 85 5.65 16.98 4.03
CA VAL A 85 4.68 17.06 2.95
C VAL A 85 3.78 15.87 3.17
N ASP A 86 2.62 16.14 3.78
CA ASP A 86 1.42 15.33 3.90
C ASP A 86 1.13 14.61 2.56
N ASN A 87 1.85 13.53 2.28
CA ASN A 87 1.70 12.80 1.03
C ASN A 87 0.58 11.77 1.20
N TRP A 88 -0.61 12.25 1.54
CA TRP A 88 -1.88 11.50 1.57
C TRP A 88 -2.32 11.01 0.18
N MET A 89 -1.52 11.25 -0.85
CA MET A 89 -1.69 10.70 -2.20
C MET A 89 -0.59 9.71 -2.56
N MET A 90 0.34 9.42 -1.63
CA MET A 90 1.36 8.42 -1.86
C MET A 90 0.70 7.05 -2.02
N PRO A 91 0.97 6.32 -3.12
CA PRO A 91 0.51 4.95 -3.25
C PRO A 91 0.97 4.14 -2.04
N LEU A 92 0.13 3.23 -1.56
CA LEU A 92 0.47 2.38 -0.42
C LEU A 92 1.78 1.59 -0.65
N ALA A 93 2.07 1.25 -1.92
CA ALA A 93 3.31 0.60 -2.35
C ALA A 93 4.57 1.46 -2.16
N ALA A 94 4.43 2.79 -2.09
CA ALA A 94 5.52 3.74 -1.87
C ALA A 94 5.57 4.25 -0.41
N ALA A 95 4.64 3.80 0.45
CA ALA A 95 4.62 4.18 1.86
C ALA A 95 5.73 3.44 2.61
N THR A 96 6.85 4.14 2.85
CA THR A 96 8.04 3.61 3.51
C THR A 96 7.84 3.38 5.01
N LYS A 97 6.84 4.01 5.64
CA LYS A 97 6.47 3.79 7.05
C LYS A 97 4.95 3.89 7.21
N ILE A 98 4.25 2.76 7.36
CA ILE A 98 2.92 2.76 7.98
C ILE A 98 3.18 3.00 9.48
N ARG A 99 3.18 4.27 9.90
CA ARG A 99 3.34 4.60 11.32
C ARG A 99 2.09 4.12 12.05
N LYS A 100 2.29 3.42 13.17
CA LYS A 100 1.21 3.09 14.09
C LYS A 100 0.79 4.37 14.80
N LEU A 101 -0.33 4.95 14.40
CA LEU A 101 -0.95 6.07 15.10
C LEU A 101 -2.04 5.54 16.03
N ASP A 102 -2.22 6.19 17.17
CA ASP A 102 -3.45 6.04 17.94
C ASP A 102 -4.64 6.47 17.06
N PRO A 103 -5.80 5.77 17.08
CA PRO A 103 -6.95 6.13 16.26
C PRO A 103 -7.43 7.58 16.45
N GLN A 104 -7.33 8.13 17.66
CA GLN A 104 -7.69 9.52 17.92
C GLN A 104 -6.70 10.48 17.27
N ASP A 105 -5.40 10.18 17.37
CA ASP A 105 -4.35 10.97 16.71
C ASP A 105 -4.48 10.91 15.19
N ALA A 106 -4.80 9.75 14.62
CA ALA A 106 -5.03 9.59 13.18
C ALA A 106 -6.24 10.41 12.71
N LEU A 107 -7.34 10.38 13.47
CA LEU A 107 -8.51 11.22 13.21
C LEU A 107 -8.15 12.71 13.33
N TRP A 108 -7.42 13.10 14.37
CA TRP A 108 -7.01 14.48 14.58
C TRP A 108 -6.13 14.98 13.44
N GLN A 109 -5.14 14.19 13.02
CA GLN A 109 -4.28 14.51 11.86
C GLN A 109 -5.07 14.65 10.58
N PHE A 110 -6.07 13.80 10.35
CA PHE A 110 -6.95 13.98 9.20
C PHE A 110 -7.75 15.28 9.29
N ILE A 111 -8.31 15.61 10.45
CA ILE A 111 -9.07 16.85 10.65
C ILE A 111 -8.17 18.06 10.39
N THR A 112 -6.97 18.09 10.97
CA THR A 112 -6.08 19.25 10.88
C THR A 112 -5.36 19.36 9.54
N GLY A 113 -4.95 18.24 8.94
CA GLY A 113 -4.16 18.20 7.71
C GLY A 113 -4.99 18.06 6.42
N VAL A 114 -6.05 17.25 6.46
CA VAL A 114 -6.79 16.85 5.25
C VAL A 114 -8.16 17.50 5.14
N ALA A 115 -9.01 17.43 6.17
CA ALA A 115 -10.39 17.91 6.08
C ALA A 115 -10.54 19.41 6.35
N GLN A 116 -9.49 20.06 6.85
CA GLN A 116 -9.39 21.50 7.14
C GLN A 116 -10.76 22.10 7.52
N PRO A 117 -11.35 21.75 8.67
CA PRO A 117 -12.75 22.07 8.99
C PRO A 117 -13.06 23.57 9.04
N HIS A 118 -12.03 24.40 9.18
CA HIS A 118 -12.13 25.86 9.16
C HIS A 118 -12.09 26.45 7.74
N ALA A 119 -11.78 25.64 6.72
CA ALA A 119 -11.82 26.04 5.33
C ALA A 119 -13.28 26.21 4.86
N PRO A 120 -13.54 27.11 3.90
CA PRO A 120 -14.88 27.27 3.35
C PRO A 120 -15.36 25.95 2.74
N ALA A 121 -16.59 25.56 3.09
CA ALA A 121 -17.19 24.34 2.58
C ALA A 121 -17.35 24.42 1.04
N VAL A 122 -17.04 23.32 0.37
CA VAL A 122 -17.18 23.19 -1.08
C VAL A 122 -18.57 22.69 -1.39
N GLU A 123 -19.29 23.42 -2.25
CA GLU A 123 -20.57 22.97 -2.78
C GLU A 123 -20.33 21.88 -3.85
N MET A 124 -20.91 20.71 -3.64
CA MET A 124 -20.87 19.61 -4.59
C MET A 124 -22.27 19.28 -5.09
N VAL A 125 -22.46 19.42 -6.39
CA VAL A 125 -23.68 19.02 -7.07
C VAL A 125 -23.60 17.53 -7.40
N ILE A 126 -24.55 16.76 -6.86
CA ILE A 126 -24.64 15.31 -7.03
C ILE A 126 -25.92 14.98 -7.78
N THR A 127 -25.80 14.25 -8.90
CA THR A 127 -26.94 13.79 -9.69
C THR A 127 -27.44 12.45 -9.14
N ARG A 128 -28.72 12.34 -8.75
CA ARG A 128 -29.28 11.11 -8.15
C ARG A 128 -29.30 9.91 -9.11
N GLU A 129 -29.43 10.15 -10.41
CA GLU A 129 -29.52 9.10 -11.43
C GLU A 129 -28.16 8.49 -11.81
N LYS A 130 -27.07 9.02 -11.23
CA LYS A 130 -25.70 8.55 -11.49
C LYS A 130 -25.14 7.93 -10.21
N SER A 131 -24.19 7.01 -10.39
CA SER A 131 -23.40 6.45 -9.29
C SER A 131 -22.81 7.55 -8.39
N PHE A 132 -23.10 7.50 -7.10
CA PHE A 132 -22.60 8.42 -6.08
C PHE A 132 -21.09 8.24 -5.92
N VAL A 133 -20.61 6.99 -5.92
CA VAL A 133 -19.18 6.68 -5.82
C VAL A 133 -18.41 7.30 -6.98
N ASN A 134 -18.84 7.09 -8.22
CA ASN A 134 -18.13 7.63 -9.39
C ASN A 134 -18.12 9.16 -9.43
N GLN A 135 -19.21 9.80 -8.97
CA GLN A 135 -19.26 11.26 -8.84
C GLN A 135 -18.32 11.76 -7.73
N ALA A 136 -18.30 11.07 -6.59
CA ALA A 136 -17.46 11.40 -5.46
C ALA A 136 -15.97 11.25 -5.82
N LEU A 137 -15.56 10.16 -6.46
CA LEU A 137 -14.16 9.91 -6.80
C LEU A 137 -13.50 11.03 -7.60
N ARG A 138 -14.24 11.61 -8.54
CA ARG A 138 -13.76 12.76 -9.35
C ARG A 138 -13.46 13.99 -8.49
N LYS A 139 -14.18 14.17 -7.38
CA LYS A 139 -14.04 15.30 -6.48
C LYS A 139 -13.01 15.04 -5.38
N TYR A 140 -12.98 13.83 -4.84
CA TYR A 140 -12.18 13.45 -3.67
C TYR A 140 -10.67 13.32 -3.93
N LYS A 141 -10.22 13.33 -5.19
CA LYS A 141 -8.79 13.33 -5.51
C LYS A 141 -8.04 14.46 -4.81
N ASN A 142 -8.58 15.68 -4.85
CA ASN A 142 -7.95 16.88 -4.31
C ASN A 142 -8.79 17.59 -3.23
N LEU A 143 -9.85 16.94 -2.75
CA LEU A 143 -10.76 17.54 -1.78
C LEU A 143 -10.08 17.61 -0.40
N ARG A 144 -10.04 18.82 0.16
CA ARG A 144 -9.50 19.10 1.50
C ARG A 144 -10.45 19.89 2.41
N SER A 145 -11.61 20.26 1.89
CA SER A 145 -12.58 21.08 2.61
C SER A 145 -13.81 20.26 2.98
N PRO A 146 -14.58 20.68 4.01
CA PRO A 146 -15.91 20.16 4.25
C PRO A 146 -16.79 20.28 3.00
N VAL A 147 -17.81 19.43 2.90
CA VAL A 147 -18.67 19.40 1.72
C VAL A 147 -20.11 19.71 2.05
N ASN A 148 -20.70 20.56 1.22
CA ASN A 148 -22.13 20.82 1.21
C ASN A 148 -22.71 20.23 -0.07
N ILE A 149 -23.68 19.32 0.09
CA ILE A 149 -24.26 18.63 -1.05
C ILE A 149 -25.52 19.36 -1.52
N GLN A 150 -25.63 19.48 -2.83
CA GLN A 150 -26.85 19.86 -3.51
C GLN A 150 -27.23 18.74 -4.48
N PHE A 151 -28.45 18.23 -4.35
CA PHE A 151 -28.92 17.21 -5.28
C PHE A 151 -29.47 17.82 -6.56
N TYR A 152 -29.22 17.11 -7.65
CA TYR A 152 -29.80 17.36 -8.94
C TYR A 152 -30.52 16.09 -9.40
N SER A 153 -31.78 16.22 -9.79
CA SER A 153 -32.58 15.10 -10.28
C SER A 153 -33.56 15.59 -11.33
N ALA A 154 -33.85 14.75 -12.32
CA ALA A 154 -34.80 15.04 -13.39
C ALA A 154 -34.61 16.41 -14.08
N GLY A 155 -33.35 16.84 -14.26
CA GLY A 155 -33.03 18.09 -14.96
C GLY A 155 -33.16 19.37 -14.11
N ARG A 156 -33.33 19.27 -12.79
CA ARG A 156 -33.41 20.43 -11.90
C ARG A 156 -32.67 20.21 -10.57
N VAL A 157 -32.28 21.31 -9.96
CA VAL A 157 -31.76 21.32 -8.59
C VAL A 157 -32.90 21.00 -7.62
N GLU A 158 -32.65 20.08 -6.69
CA GLU A 158 -33.59 19.76 -5.61
C GLU A 158 -33.61 20.88 -4.58
N PRO A 159 -34.80 21.30 -4.11
CA PRO A 159 -34.89 22.29 -3.05
C PRO A 159 -34.34 21.71 -1.74
N GLY A 160 -33.40 22.42 -1.12
CA GLY A 160 -32.88 22.12 0.22
C GLY A 160 -33.10 23.31 1.15
N PHE A 161 -33.58 23.04 2.37
CA PHE A 161 -33.70 24.08 3.41
C PHE A 161 -32.35 24.37 4.07
N ASP A 162 -31.52 23.35 4.22
CA ASP A 162 -30.16 23.41 4.74
C ASP A 162 -29.21 22.55 3.89
N ALA A 163 -27.91 22.66 4.16
CA ALA A 163 -26.90 21.77 3.57
C ALA A 163 -26.72 20.46 4.36
N GLY A 164 -27.08 20.44 5.65
CA GLY A 164 -26.84 19.31 6.54
C GLY A 164 -27.68 18.08 6.19
N GLY A 165 -28.97 18.25 5.92
CA GLY A 165 -29.85 17.16 5.45
C GLY A 165 -29.32 16.48 4.18
N PRO A 166 -29.16 17.22 3.06
CA PRO A 166 -28.64 16.68 1.82
C PRO A 166 -27.24 16.05 1.93
N THR A 167 -26.33 16.64 2.71
CA THR A 167 -25.00 16.07 2.92
C THR A 167 -25.06 14.72 3.63
N ARG A 168 -25.89 14.57 4.66
CA ARG A 168 -26.07 13.28 5.34
C ARG A 168 -26.74 12.24 4.45
N ASP A 169 -27.74 12.64 3.66
CA ASP A 169 -28.40 11.78 2.68
C ASP A 169 -27.40 11.26 1.62
N PHE A 170 -26.49 12.12 1.17
CA PHE A 170 -25.42 11.74 0.26
C PHE A 170 -24.48 10.70 0.86
N PHE A 171 -23.98 10.94 2.09
CA PHE A 171 -23.07 9.99 2.72
C PHE A 171 -23.73 8.66 3.02
N TYR A 172 -25.03 8.66 3.36
CA TYR A 172 -25.79 7.41 3.52
C TYR A 172 -25.77 6.56 2.25
N HIS A 173 -26.14 7.15 1.10
CA HIS A 173 -26.14 6.44 -0.19
C HIS A 173 -24.73 6.08 -0.65
N LEU A 174 -23.75 6.97 -0.43
CA LEU A 174 -22.36 6.72 -0.76
C LEU A 174 -21.82 5.50 -0.01
N MET A 175 -22.05 5.39 1.31
CA MET A 175 -21.57 4.24 2.09
C MET A 175 -22.22 2.93 1.64
N GLN A 176 -23.50 2.95 1.28
CA GLN A 176 -24.17 1.78 0.72
C GLN A 176 -23.56 1.36 -0.62
N GLU A 177 -23.37 2.32 -1.53
CA GLU A 177 -22.84 2.03 -2.86
C GLU A 177 -21.34 1.64 -2.82
N LEU A 178 -20.56 2.14 -1.86
CA LEU A 178 -19.19 1.66 -1.64
C LEU A 178 -19.15 0.16 -1.33
N VAL A 179 -20.14 -0.36 -0.60
CA VAL A 179 -20.23 -1.78 -0.22
C VAL A 179 -20.81 -2.63 -1.34
N THR A 180 -21.93 -2.21 -1.93
CA THR A 180 -22.70 -3.04 -2.86
C THR A 180 -22.37 -2.78 -4.33
N GLY A 181 -21.82 -1.61 -4.62
CA GLY A 181 -21.58 -1.11 -5.96
C GLY A 181 -20.26 -1.59 -6.56
N SER A 182 -19.97 -1.03 -7.72
CA SER A 182 -18.77 -1.30 -8.48
C SER A 182 -18.24 -0.03 -9.11
N VAL A 183 -16.93 0.17 -9.02
CA VAL A 183 -16.21 1.24 -9.69
C VAL A 183 -15.56 0.63 -10.93
N ASN A 184 -15.96 1.09 -12.12
CA ASN A 184 -15.46 0.59 -13.41
C ASN A 184 -15.54 -0.95 -13.58
N GLY A 185 -16.55 -1.60 -12.98
CA GLY A 185 -16.69 -3.07 -13.05
C GLY A 185 -15.98 -3.84 -11.94
N ILE A 186 -15.20 -3.16 -11.09
CA ILE A 186 -14.48 -3.75 -9.97
C ILE A 186 -15.23 -3.46 -8.67
N LYS A 187 -15.37 -4.46 -7.79
CA LYS A 187 -15.94 -4.26 -6.45
C LYS A 187 -14.85 -3.73 -5.51
N LEU A 188 -15.22 -2.86 -4.58
CA LEU A 188 -14.29 -2.36 -3.56
C LEU A 188 -14.17 -3.29 -2.38
N PHE A 189 -15.25 -4.01 -2.06
CA PHE A 189 -15.30 -4.95 -0.97
C PHE A 189 -15.90 -6.28 -1.45
N GLU A 190 -15.39 -7.36 -0.89
CA GLU A 190 -15.79 -8.73 -1.13
C GLU A 190 -16.23 -9.41 0.17
N GLY A 191 -17.01 -10.49 0.02
CA GLY A 191 -17.53 -11.27 1.14
C GLY A 191 -18.96 -10.91 1.53
N GLU A 192 -19.40 -11.51 2.63
CA GLU A 192 -20.74 -11.30 3.19
C GLU A 192 -20.74 -10.15 4.21
N MET A 193 -21.93 -9.60 4.49
CA MET A 193 -22.10 -8.60 5.55
C MET A 193 -21.56 -9.14 6.90
N GLY A 194 -20.73 -8.34 7.57
CA GLY A 194 -20.02 -8.73 8.80
C GLY A 194 -18.67 -9.39 8.54
N HIS A 195 -18.37 -9.75 7.29
CA HIS A 195 -17.12 -10.35 6.85
C HIS A 195 -16.55 -9.64 5.61
N LEU A 196 -16.92 -8.38 5.38
CA LEU A 196 -16.46 -7.63 4.22
C LEU A 196 -14.95 -7.38 4.31
N THR A 197 -14.23 -7.71 3.25
CA THR A 197 -12.79 -7.45 3.11
C THR A 197 -12.52 -6.54 1.90
N PRO A 198 -11.53 -5.65 1.95
CA PRO A 198 -11.09 -4.91 0.77
C PRO A 198 -10.74 -5.87 -0.37
N SER A 199 -11.29 -5.62 -1.55
CA SER A 199 -10.93 -6.36 -2.76
C SER A 199 -9.48 -6.10 -3.13
N PHE A 200 -8.76 -7.17 -3.50
CA PHE A 200 -7.40 -7.06 -4.00
C PHE A 200 -7.40 -7.08 -5.52
N ASP A 201 -7.24 -5.92 -6.13
CA ASP A 201 -7.12 -5.75 -7.58
C ASP A 201 -6.06 -4.67 -7.89
N TYR A 202 -5.27 -4.90 -8.93
CA TYR A 202 -4.13 -4.04 -9.27
C TYR A 202 -4.56 -2.62 -9.67
N ASP A 203 -5.70 -2.47 -10.35
CA ASP A 203 -6.21 -1.16 -10.77
C ASP A 203 -6.68 -0.37 -9.55
N LEU A 204 -7.25 -1.03 -8.54
CA LEU A 204 -7.63 -0.39 -7.27
C LEU A 204 -6.41 0.16 -6.52
N VAL A 205 -5.33 -0.63 -6.47
CA VAL A 205 -4.10 -0.28 -5.75
C VAL A 205 -3.35 0.85 -6.48
N SER A 206 -3.13 0.70 -7.79
CA SER A 206 -2.39 1.67 -8.59
C SER A 206 -3.11 3.03 -8.71
N SER A 207 -4.45 3.03 -8.69
CA SER A 207 -5.25 4.26 -8.73
C SER A 207 -5.43 4.95 -7.36
N CYS A 208 -4.82 4.43 -6.30
CA CYS A 208 -4.99 4.93 -4.93
C CYS A 208 -6.45 4.97 -4.48
N LEU A 209 -7.28 4.03 -4.95
CA LEU A 209 -8.73 4.12 -4.76
C LEU A 209 -9.14 3.98 -3.30
N PHE A 210 -8.51 3.06 -2.57
CA PHE A 210 -8.76 2.88 -1.14
C PHE A 210 -8.36 4.09 -0.30
N ILE A 211 -7.41 4.92 -0.74
CA ILE A 211 -7.09 6.18 -0.08
C ILE A 211 -8.27 7.15 -0.22
N MET A 212 -8.83 7.28 -1.42
CA MET A 212 -10.01 8.13 -1.65
C MET A 212 -11.22 7.62 -0.87
N VAL A 213 -11.45 6.31 -0.84
CA VAL A 213 -12.51 5.67 -0.05
C VAL A 213 -12.33 5.97 1.44
N GLY A 214 -11.11 5.83 1.97
CA GLY A 214 -10.79 6.18 3.35
C GLY A 214 -11.15 7.64 3.67
N LYS A 215 -10.80 8.58 2.79
CA LYS A 215 -11.18 10.01 2.94
C LYS A 215 -12.70 10.20 2.95
N MET A 216 -13.44 9.49 2.09
CA MET A 216 -14.91 9.56 2.05
C MET A 216 -15.54 9.04 3.34
N ILE A 217 -15.05 7.93 3.88
CA ILE A 217 -15.51 7.36 5.16
C ILE A 217 -15.24 8.36 6.29
N LEU A 218 -14.07 8.99 6.29
CA LEU A 218 -13.71 9.89 7.36
C LEU A 218 -14.47 11.22 7.30
N HIS A 219 -14.70 11.75 6.10
CA HIS A 219 -15.64 12.87 5.91
C HIS A 219 -17.06 12.52 6.37
N SER A 220 -17.55 11.30 6.12
CA SER A 220 -18.89 10.94 6.58
C SER A 220 -19.02 10.99 8.10
N ILE A 221 -17.99 10.53 8.82
CA ILE A 221 -17.92 10.61 10.29
C ILE A 221 -17.95 12.07 10.77
N LEU A 222 -17.25 12.99 10.10
CA LEU A 222 -17.28 14.42 10.42
C LEU A 222 -18.68 15.05 10.25
N HIS A 223 -19.50 14.50 9.36
CA HIS A 223 -20.90 14.90 9.17
C HIS A 223 -21.88 14.06 10.00
N GLU A 224 -21.41 13.45 11.10
CA GLU A 224 -22.20 12.63 12.02
C GLU A 224 -22.90 11.44 11.35
N CYS A 225 -22.38 11.00 10.19
CA CYS A 225 -22.88 9.82 9.50
C CYS A 225 -22.14 8.58 10.00
N ARG A 226 -22.82 7.44 9.89
CA ARG A 226 -22.16 6.16 10.09
C ARG A 226 -21.23 5.89 8.89
N GLY A 227 -20.03 5.40 9.18
CA GLY A 227 -19.12 4.89 8.16
C GLY A 227 -19.63 3.59 7.52
N ILE A 228 -18.72 2.83 6.92
CA ILE A 228 -19.07 1.53 6.32
C ILE A 228 -19.43 0.52 7.41
N SER A 229 -20.61 -0.10 7.28
CA SER A 229 -21.06 -1.21 8.11
C SER A 229 -20.66 -2.56 7.53
N GLY A 230 -20.42 -3.57 8.39
CA GLY A 230 -20.23 -4.95 7.95
C GLY A 230 -18.79 -5.32 7.56
N ILE A 231 -17.81 -4.43 7.82
CA ILE A 231 -16.39 -4.73 7.69
C ILE A 231 -16.01 -5.90 8.61
N SER A 232 -15.21 -6.82 8.08
CA SER A 232 -14.69 -7.98 8.83
C SER A 232 -13.92 -7.52 10.07
N PRO A 233 -14.11 -8.18 11.24
CA PRO A 233 -13.33 -7.90 12.44
C PRO A 233 -11.81 -8.03 12.22
N ALA A 234 -11.37 -8.88 11.28
CA ALA A 234 -9.96 -9.02 10.94
C ALA A 234 -9.41 -7.74 10.28
N VAL A 235 -10.19 -7.09 9.41
CA VAL A 235 -9.81 -5.83 8.76
C VAL A 235 -9.80 -4.69 9.77
N VAL A 236 -10.80 -4.62 10.65
CA VAL A 236 -10.82 -3.63 11.75
C VAL A 236 -9.58 -3.81 12.63
N ASN A 237 -9.26 -5.04 13.02
CA ASN A 237 -8.06 -5.33 13.80
C ASN A 237 -6.77 -4.99 13.05
N TYR A 238 -6.73 -5.15 11.72
CA TYR A 238 -5.58 -4.75 10.91
C TYR A 238 -5.39 -3.23 10.91
N ILE A 239 -6.48 -2.46 10.79
CA ILE A 239 -6.42 -0.99 10.78
C ILE A 239 -6.01 -0.44 12.17
N LEU A 240 -6.41 -1.11 13.25
CA LEU A 240 -6.16 -0.66 14.62
C LEU A 240 -4.84 -1.19 15.23
N ARG A 241 -4.10 -2.07 14.56
CA ARG A 241 -2.87 -2.70 15.08
C ARG A 241 -1.60 -2.14 14.49
#